data_AF-A0A9D4FQU3-F1
#
_entry.id   AF-A0A9D4FQU3-F1
#
_cell.length_a   1.000
_cell.length_b   1.000
_cell.length_c   1.000
_cell.angle_alpha   90.00
_cell.angle_beta   90.00
_cell.angle_gamma   90.00
#
_symmetry.space_group_name_H-M   'P 1'
#
loop_
_entity.id
_entity.type
_entity.pdbx_description
1 polymer ?
#
loop_
_entity_poly.entity_id
_entity_poly.type
_entity_poly.pdbx_seq_one_letter_code
_entity_poly.pdbx_strand_id
1 'polypeptide(L)'
;MNLHLAQSLETRAEISQLASVPRMIITPQSNRPVMGIVQDTLTAVRKMTKRDVFLDRVCAGLILYHYEAKWKWLCANSIKPEQSASNSHSVQVLCCLLLISI
;
A
#
# COMPACT_ATOMS: atom_id res chain seq x y z
N MET A 1 24.83 -3.77 -2.96
CA MET A 1 24.70 -2.38 -3.46
C MET A 1 25.75 -1.52 -2.80
N ASN A 2 26.30 -0.54 -3.52
CA ASN A 2 27.21 0.46 -2.96
C ASN A 2 26.41 1.66 -2.48
N LEU A 3 26.88 2.31 -1.42
CA LEU A 3 26.29 3.54 -0.90
C LEU A 3 27.28 4.68 -1.12
N HIS A 4 26.83 5.72 -1.81
CA HIS A 4 27.61 6.94 -2.06
C HIS A 4 26.92 8.11 -1.37
N LEU A 5 27.72 8.94 -0.69
CA LEU A 5 27.24 10.10 0.07
C LEU A 5 27.64 11.39 -0.66
N ALA A 6 26.66 12.26 -0.93
CA ALA A 6 26.93 13.59 -1.48
C ALA A 6 27.35 14.58 -0.37
N GLN A 7 28.43 15.31 -0.61
CA GLN A 7 29.02 16.23 0.37
C GLN A 7 28.58 17.69 0.19
N SER A 8 28.44 18.16 -1.06
CA SER A 8 28.02 19.54 -1.36
C SER A 8 26.50 19.70 -1.21
N LEU A 9 26.07 20.93 -0.91
CA LEU A 9 24.63 21.24 -0.84
C LEU A 9 23.95 21.16 -2.21
N GLU A 10 24.66 21.52 -3.27
CA GLU A 10 24.15 21.45 -4.65
C GLU A 10 23.86 20.00 -5.07
N THR A 11 24.82 19.09 -4.88
CA THR A 11 24.64 17.67 -5.24
C THR A 11 23.59 16.99 -4.35
N ARG A 12 23.45 17.43 -3.09
CA ARG A 12 22.35 16.95 -2.22
C ARG A 12 20.98 17.36 -2.76
N ALA A 13 20.83 18.60 -3.23
CA ALA A 13 19.60 19.06 -3.87
C ALA A 13 19.34 18.31 -5.17
N GLU A 14 20.36 18.07 -5.99
CA GLU A 14 20.27 17.33 -7.25
C GLU A 14 19.77 15.89 -7.04
N ILE A 15 20.38 15.13 -6.13
CA ILE A 15 19.97 13.76 -5.84
C ILE A 15 18.56 13.73 -5.26
N SER A 16 18.22 14.68 -4.39
CA SER A 16 16.87 14.77 -3.81
C SER A 16 15.82 15.10 -4.86
N GLN A 17 16.12 15.96 -5.84
CA GLN A 17 15.16 16.41 -6.84
C GLN A 17 15.07 15.52 -8.08
N LEU A 18 16.20 15.01 -8.58
CA LEU A 18 16.26 14.24 -9.82
C LEU A 18 16.33 12.74 -9.59
N ALA A 19 17.17 12.28 -8.64
CA ALA A 19 17.46 10.86 -8.44
C ALA A 19 16.71 10.22 -7.25
N SER A 20 15.64 10.87 -6.79
CA SER A 20 14.76 10.34 -5.75
C SER A 20 13.96 9.13 -6.26
N VAL A 21 13.95 8.02 -5.50
CA VAL A 21 13.27 6.77 -5.87
C VAL A 21 11.79 7.00 -6.26
N PRO A 22 10.97 7.76 -5.51
CA PRO A 22 9.61 8.11 -5.92
C PRO A 22 9.48 8.76 -7.30
N ARG A 23 10.48 9.53 -7.74
CA ARG A 23 10.45 10.19 -9.05
C ARG A 23 10.91 9.29 -10.20
N MET A 24 11.53 8.16 -9.88
CA MET A 24 12.08 7.20 -10.84
C MET A 24 11.20 5.96 -11.03
N ILE A 25 9.92 6.00 -10.65
CA ILE A 25 8.98 4.87 -10.81
C ILE A 25 8.74 4.54 -12.29
N ILE A 26 8.61 5.55 -13.13
CA ILE A 26 8.37 5.42 -14.57
C ILE A 26 9.67 5.68 -15.32
N THR A 27 10.07 4.76 -16.20
CA THR A 27 11.32 4.89 -16.96
C THR A 27 11.08 5.43 -18.38
N PRO A 28 11.92 6.34 -18.88
CA PRO A 28 11.81 6.85 -20.25
C PRO A 28 12.14 5.80 -21.31
N GLN A 29 12.88 4.73 -20.94
CA GLN A 29 13.24 3.65 -21.87
C GLN A 29 12.02 2.95 -22.48
N SER A 30 10.91 2.88 -21.74
CA SER A 30 9.71 2.17 -22.21
C SER A 30 8.38 2.76 -21.72
N ASN A 31 8.39 3.99 -21.20
CA ASN A 31 7.21 4.74 -20.74
C ASN A 31 6.26 3.90 -19.84
N ARG A 32 6.82 2.97 -19.07
CA ARG A 32 6.09 2.04 -18.19
C ARG A 32 6.73 2.03 -16.80
N PRO A 33 5.96 1.71 -15.75
CA PRO A 33 6.50 1.56 -14.41
C PRO A 33 7.49 0.39 -14.39
N VAL A 34 8.69 0.64 -13.85
CA VAL A 34 9.70 -0.41 -13.67
C VAL A 34 9.63 -1.05 -12.28
N MET A 35 9.07 -0.32 -11.31
CA MET A 35 8.85 -0.78 -9.95
C MET A 35 7.40 -1.23 -9.77
N GLY A 36 7.21 -2.36 -9.07
CA GLY A 36 5.91 -2.93 -8.77
C GLY A 36 5.99 -3.98 -7.66
N ILE A 37 4.82 -4.46 -7.24
CA ILE A 37 4.67 -5.45 -6.17
C ILE A 37 5.19 -6.82 -6.67
N VAL A 38 6.13 -7.43 -5.93
CA VAL A 38 6.77 -8.71 -6.29
C VAL A 38 6.81 -9.67 -5.11
N GLN A 39 7.05 -10.96 -5.39
CA GLN A 39 7.23 -12.02 -4.38
C GLN A 39 6.00 -12.22 -3.47
N ASP A 40 6.20 -12.16 -2.15
CA ASP A 40 5.21 -12.55 -1.15
C ASP A 40 4.04 -11.59 -1.10
N THR A 41 4.27 -10.29 -1.32
CA THR A 41 3.20 -9.29 -1.32
C THR A 41 2.24 -9.51 -2.48
N LEU A 42 2.73 -9.89 -3.66
CA LEU A 42 1.87 -10.26 -4.80
C LEU A 42 1.04 -11.51 -4.50
N THR A 43 1.66 -12.53 -3.91
CA THR A 43 0.98 -13.78 -3.55
C THR A 43 -0.05 -13.56 -2.44
N ALA A 44 0.27 -12.70 -1.47
CA ALA A 44 -0.61 -12.33 -0.37
C ALA A 44 -1.85 -11.60 -0.88
N VAL A 45 -1.68 -10.57 -1.74
CA VAL A 45 -2.80 -9.84 -2.35
C VAL A 45 -3.71 -10.80 -3.13
N ARG A 46 -3.16 -11.75 -3.89
CA ARG A 46 -3.96 -12.71 -4.65
C ARG A 46 -4.76 -13.69 -3.78
N LYS A 47 -4.18 -14.11 -2.64
CA LYS A 47 -4.85 -14.99 -1.67
C LYS A 47 -5.93 -14.24 -0.88
N MET A 48 -5.65 -13.02 -0.46
CA MET A 48 -6.60 -12.17 0.29
C MET A 48 -7.81 -11.72 -0.55
N THR A 49 -7.61 -11.45 -1.84
CA THR A 49 -8.67 -11.01 -2.77
C THR A 49 -9.65 -12.13 -3.19
N LYS A 50 -9.38 -13.39 -2.82
CA LYS A 50 -10.26 -14.51 -3.23
C LYS A 50 -11.56 -14.46 -2.42
N ARG A 51 -12.71 -14.59 -3.10
CA ARG A 51 -14.06 -14.51 -2.51
C ARG A 51 -14.28 -15.48 -1.33
N ASP A 52 -13.56 -16.59 -1.29
CA ASP A 52 -13.72 -17.65 -0.29
C ASP A 52 -12.82 -17.47 0.96
N VAL A 53 -12.05 -16.38 1.03
CA VAL A 53 -11.10 -16.13 2.14
C VAL A 53 -11.66 -15.06 3.07
N PHE A 54 -12.15 -15.51 4.23
CA PHE A 54 -12.66 -14.64 5.28
C PHE A 54 -11.57 -14.31 6.31
N LEU A 55 -11.59 -13.09 6.83
CA LEU A 55 -10.71 -12.63 7.90
C LEU A 55 -11.50 -12.51 9.20
N ASP A 56 -10.94 -13.01 10.29
CA ASP A 56 -11.50 -12.78 11.61
C ASP A 56 -11.36 -11.31 12.03
N ARG A 57 -12.26 -10.82 12.89
CA ARG A 57 -12.30 -9.42 13.33
C ARG A 57 -11.00 -8.98 14.00
N VAL A 58 -10.35 -9.88 14.74
CA VAL A 58 -9.07 -9.57 15.40
C VAL A 58 -7.95 -9.43 14.37
N CYS A 59 -7.86 -10.35 13.40
CA CYS A 59 -6.87 -10.29 12.33
C CYS A 59 -7.06 -9.05 11.43
N ALA A 60 -8.30 -8.71 11.10
CA ALA A 60 -8.60 -7.49 10.33
C ALA A 60 -8.20 -6.22 11.10
N GLY A 61 -8.49 -6.16 12.40
CA GLY A 61 -8.12 -5.05 13.26
C GLY A 61 -6.59 -4.83 13.35
N LEU A 62 -5.81 -5.91 13.44
CA LEU A 62 -4.35 -5.83 13.46
C LEU A 62 -3.79 -5.30 12.13
N ILE A 63 -4.31 -5.78 11.00
CA ILE A 63 -3.91 -5.30 9.66
C ILE A 63 -4.24 -3.81 9.50
N LEU A 64 -5.41 -3.39 9.97
CA LEU A 64 -5.85 -1.99 9.88
C LEU A 64 -5.07 -1.06 10.81
N TYR A 65 -4.64 -1.53 11.98
CA TYR A 65 -3.79 -0.74 12.90
C TYR A 65 -2.44 -0.40 12.27
N HIS A 66 -1.87 -1.31 11.48
CA HIS A 66 -0.65 -1.02 10.72
C HIS A 66 -0.82 0.13 9.71
N TYR A 67 -2.04 0.38 9.24
CA TYR A 67 -2.38 1.52 8.39
C TYR A 67 -2.83 2.71 9.24
N GLU A 68 -1.88 3.49 9.77
CA GLU A 68 -2.13 4.61 10.71
C GLU A 68 -3.06 5.74 10.23
N ALA A 69 -3.51 5.78 8.97
CA ALA A 69 -4.18 6.97 8.41
C ALA A 69 -5.62 6.79 7.90
N LYS A 70 -6.13 5.58 7.66
CA LYS A 70 -7.44 5.40 6.97
C LYS A 70 -8.60 4.93 7.87
N TRP A 71 -8.29 4.43 9.08
CA TRP A 71 -9.30 3.96 10.04
C TRP A 71 -10.23 5.09 10.53
N LYS A 72 -9.67 6.27 10.85
CA LYS A 72 -10.47 7.44 11.27
C LYS A 72 -11.49 7.88 10.22
N TRP A 73 -11.15 7.80 8.93
CA TRP A 73 -12.06 8.16 7.85
C TRP A 73 -13.17 7.13 7.62
N LEU A 74 -12.85 5.84 7.77
CA LEU A 74 -13.81 4.74 7.65
C LEU A 74 -14.83 4.72 8.80
N CYS A 75 -14.35 4.87 10.03
CA CYS A 75 -15.24 4.95 11.21
C CYS A 75 -16.09 6.22 11.21
N ALA A 76 -15.66 7.29 10.53
CA ALA A 76 -16.42 8.53 10.43
C ALA A 76 -17.56 8.50 9.39
N ASN A 77 -17.48 7.66 8.35
CA ASN A 77 -18.38 7.77 7.19
C ASN A 77 -19.34 6.61 6.93
N SER A 78 -19.23 5.44 7.57
CA SER A 78 -20.35 4.48 7.67
C SER A 78 -19.97 3.18 8.37
N ILE A 79 -20.91 2.66 9.16
CA ILE A 79 -21.00 1.31 9.77
C ILE A 79 -20.51 1.23 11.22
N LYS A 80 -21.48 1.17 12.15
CA LYS A 80 -21.30 0.65 13.51
C LYS A 80 -20.72 -0.78 13.40
N PRO A 81 -19.77 -1.18 14.25
CA PRO A 81 -18.97 -2.41 14.14
C PRO A 81 -19.77 -3.74 14.20
N GLU A 82 -21.09 -3.67 14.37
CA GLU A 82 -21.99 -4.82 14.46
C GLU A 82 -22.58 -5.23 13.11
N GLN A 83 -22.68 -4.33 12.12
CA GLN A 83 -23.27 -4.61 10.81
C GLN A 83 -22.26 -4.99 9.71
N SER A 84 -20.95 -4.90 9.95
CA SER A 84 -19.93 -5.26 8.95
C SER A 84 -19.71 -6.77 8.80
N ALA A 85 -20.26 -7.59 9.71
CA ALA A 85 -20.21 -9.05 9.60
C ALA A 85 -21.12 -9.60 8.49
N SER A 86 -22.17 -8.87 8.07
CA SER A 86 -23.10 -9.32 7.03
C SER A 86 -22.71 -8.89 5.61
N ASN A 87 -21.84 -7.90 5.44
CA ASN A 87 -21.34 -7.45 4.14
C ASN A 87 -19.82 -7.62 4.04
N SER A 88 -19.39 -8.87 4.18
CA SER A 88 -18.00 -9.35 4.03
C SER A 88 -17.34 -8.92 2.72
N HIS A 89 -18.12 -8.68 1.66
CA HIS A 89 -17.64 -8.19 0.37
C HIS A 89 -17.11 -6.74 0.40
N SER A 90 -17.65 -5.87 1.26
CA SER A 90 -17.28 -4.44 1.25
C SER A 90 -15.94 -4.18 1.93
N VAL A 91 -15.59 -4.99 2.93
CA VAL A 91 -14.32 -4.89 3.68
C VAL A 91 -13.15 -5.45 2.85
N GLN A 92 -13.38 -6.52 2.08
CA GLN A 92 -12.36 -7.11 1.20
C GLN A 92 -11.90 -6.16 0.09
N VAL A 93 -12.83 -5.49 -0.61
CA VAL A 93 -12.50 -4.57 -1.71
C VAL A 93 -11.70 -3.37 -1.20
N LEU A 94 -12.08 -2.84 -0.04
CA LEU A 94 -11.42 -1.67 0.54
C LEU A 94 -10.01 -1.97 1.05
N CYS A 95 -9.78 -3.16 1.61
CA CYS A 95 -8.46 -3.62 2.06
C CYS A 95 -7.53 -3.87 0.86
N CYS A 96 -8.06 -4.36 -0.26
CA CYS A 96 -7.28 -4.57 -1.49
C CYS A 96 -6.91 -3.27 -2.19
N LEU A 97 -7.81 -2.29 -2.26
CA LEU A 97 -7.50 -0.95 -2.80
C LEU A 97 -6.44 -0.24 -1.95
N LEU A 98 -6.45 -0.46 -0.63
CA LEU A 98 -5.45 0.06 0.29
C LEU A 98 -4.06 -0.53 0.09
N LEU A 99 -3.96 -1.83 -0.14
CA LEU A 99 -2.69 -2.54 -0.37
C LEU A 99 -2.09 -2.28 -1.77
N ILE A 100 -2.90 -1.87 -2.74
CA ILE A 100 -2.47 -1.55 -4.13
C ILE A 100 -2.08 -0.06 -4.28
N SER A 101 -2.42 0.79 -3.31
CA SER A 101 -2.13 2.24 -3.35
C SER A 101 -0.73 2.61 -2.83
N ILE A 102 0.16 1.63 -2.64
CA ILE A 102 1.60 1.80 -2.33
C ILE A 102 2.39 1.31 -3.54
#